data_AF-A0A9E5EMN4-F1
#
_entry.id   AF-A0A9E5EMN4-F1
#
_cell.length_a   1.000
_cell.length_b   1.000
_cell.length_c   1.000
_cell.angle_alpha   90.00
_cell.angle_beta   90.00
_cell.angle_gamma   90.00
#
_symmetry.space_group_name_H-M   'P 1'
#
loop_
_entity.id
_entity.type
_entity.pdbx_description
1 polymer ?
#
loop_
_entity_poly.entity_id
_entity_poly.type
_entity_poly.pdbx_seq_one_letter_code
_entity_poly.pdbx_strand_id
1 'polypeptide(L)' 'MFPDTFLRKDDWSLLDLKGDRIAHLFNTGEDDLIGAWRWRVWLDHKMQEGSARTGTEARETCERLLVEYQQAQMAQQ' A
#
# COMPACT_ATOMS: atom_id res chain seq x y z
N MET A 1 15.40 21.35 4.26
CA MET A 1 16.28 20.25 4.70
C MET A 1 15.59 19.62 5.88
N PHE A 2 15.03 18.42 5.72
CA PHE A 2 14.42 17.69 6.84
C PHE A 2 15.45 16.67 7.32
N PRO A 3 16.19 16.97 8.39
CA PRO A 3 17.03 15.97 9.03
C PRO A 3 16.12 14.96 9.73
N ASP A 4 16.64 13.75 9.95
CA ASP A 4 16.01 12.67 10.72
C ASP A 4 15.06 11.74 9.95
N THR A 5 15.49 11.28 8.77
CA THR A 5 14.99 10.03 8.19
C THR A 5 15.40 8.83 9.05
N PHE A 6 14.53 8.46 9.99
CA PHE A 6 14.48 7.11 10.52
C PHE A 6 13.08 6.55 10.36
N LEU A 7 12.94 5.56 9.48
CA LEU A 7 11.82 4.63 9.49
C LEU A 7 12.43 3.24 9.45
N ARG A 8 12.67 2.68 10.64
CA ARG A 8 13.12 1.30 10.80
C ARG A 8 12.18 0.59 11.77
N LYS A 9 10.96 0.27 11.30
CA LYS A 9 10.09 -0.82 11.81
C LYS A 9 8.83 -1.12 10.98
N ASP A 10 8.37 -0.23 10.09
CA ASP A 10 6.95 -0.20 9.72
C ASP A 10 6.62 -0.58 8.26
N ASP A 11 6.90 -1.83 7.86
CA ASP A 11 6.18 -2.42 6.73
C ASP A 11 4.73 -2.68 7.16
N TRP A 12 3.75 -1.99 6.57
CA TRP A 12 2.33 -2.21 6.85
C TRP A 12 1.76 -3.24 5.88
N SER A 13 1.04 -4.24 6.39
CA SER A 13 0.36 -5.24 5.58
C SER A 13 -1.06 -5.43 6.06
N LEU A 14 -2.00 -5.56 5.12
CA LEU A 14 -3.35 -6.00 5.40
C LEU A 14 -3.54 -7.40 4.84
N LEU A 15 -4.07 -8.28 5.68
CA LEU A 15 -4.37 -9.67 5.34
C LEU A 15 -5.89 -9.88 5.28
N ASP A 16 -6.34 -10.82 4.46
CA ASP A 16 -7.71 -11.30 4.49
C ASP A 16 -7.92 -12.31 5.64
N LEU A 17 -9.13 -12.87 5.72
CA LEU A 17 -9.50 -13.85 6.75
C LEU A 17 -8.75 -15.20 6.61
N LYS A 18 -8.13 -15.47 5.47
CA LYS A 18 -7.31 -16.67 5.21
C LYS A 18 -5.83 -16.43 5.51
N GLY A 19 -5.45 -15.18 5.81
CA GLY A 19 -4.07 -14.77 6.00
C GLY A 19 -3.36 -14.39 4.71
N ASP A 20 -4.08 -14.32 3.58
CA ASP A 20 -3.53 -13.89 2.30
C ASP A 20 -3.37 -12.37 2.29
N ARG A 21 -2.25 -11.89 1.76
CA ARG A 21 -1.94 -10.46 1.70
C ARG A 21 -2.80 -9.77 0.65
N ILE A 22 -3.55 -8.76 1.07
CA ILE A 22 -4.41 -7.94 0.18
C ILE A 22 -3.89 -6.51 -0.01
N ALA A 23 -3.07 -6.00 0.92
CA ALA A 23 -2.32 -4.76 0.71
C ALA A 23 -0.96 -4.80 1.44
N HIS A 24 0.02 -4.08 0.91
CA HIS A 24 1.35 -3.99 1.52
C HIS A 24 2.07 -2.70 1.15
N LEU A 25 2.70 -2.10 2.15
CA LEU A 25 3.50 -0.89 2.09
C LEU A 25 4.92 -1.22 2.51
N PHE A 26 5.88 -0.73 1.74
CA PHE A 26 7.30 -0.90 2.04
C PHE A 26 8.07 0.32 1.55
N ASN A 27 9.14 0.65 2.27
CA ASN A 27 10.07 1.70 1.85
C ASN A 27 11.21 1.05 1.06
N THR A 28 11.43 1.46 -0.19
CA THR A 28 12.57 0.98 -0.97
C THR A 28 13.78 1.84 -0.65
N GLY A 29 14.72 1.29 0.12
CA GLY A 29 16.02 1.91 0.38
C GLY A 29 17.06 1.70 -0.73
N GLU A 30 16.74 0.88 -1.73
CA GLU A 30 17.57 0.57 -2.90
C GLU A 30 16.78 0.90 -4.18
N ASP A 31 17.47 1.44 -5.19
CA ASP A 31 16.99 2.13 -6.42
C ASP A 31 16.69 3.63 -6.30
N ASP A 32 16.83 4.33 -7.45
CA ASP A 32 16.84 5.79 -7.72
C ASP A 32 15.69 6.65 -7.10
N LEU A 33 14.84 6.05 -6.27
CA LEU A 33 13.71 6.64 -5.55
C LEU A 33 13.92 6.59 -4.02
N ILE A 34 15.15 6.81 -3.57
CA ILE A 34 15.51 6.87 -2.14
C ILE A 34 14.53 7.79 -1.40
N GLY A 35 13.76 7.22 -0.48
CA GLY A 35 12.78 7.95 0.34
C GLY A 35 11.33 7.89 -0.13
N ALA A 36 11.03 7.23 -1.26
CA ALA A 36 9.66 6.99 -1.69
C ALA A 36 9.06 5.73 -1.03
N TRP A 37 7.78 5.79 -0.72
CA TRP A 37 6.99 4.66 -0.23
C TRP A 37 6.34 3.94 -1.40
N ARG A 38 6.51 2.62 -1.46
CA ARG A 38 5.81 1.79 -2.44
C ARG A 38 4.63 1.11 -1.80
N TRP A 39 3.57 0.96 -2.57
CA TRP A 39 2.37 0.25 -2.17
C TRP A 39 1.97 -0.78 -3.21
N ARG A 40 1.37 -1.88 -2.75
CA ARG A 40 0.77 -2.94 -3.55
C ARG A 40 -0.59 -3.33 -2.99
N VAL A 41 -1.57 -3.52 -3.85
CA VAL A 41 -2.90 -4.03 -3.51
C VAL A 41 -3.25 -5.19 -4.44
N TRP A 42 -3.81 -6.27 -3.90
CA TRP A 42 -4.25 -7.44 -4.66
C TRP A 42 -5.78 -7.52 -4.64
N LEU A 43 -6.41 -7.35 -5.81
CA LEU A 43 -7.86 -7.30 -6.00
C LEU A 43 -8.23 -8.22 -7.17
N ASP A 44 -9.18 -9.14 -6.98
CA ASP A 44 -9.69 -10.02 -8.04
C ASP A 44 -8.59 -10.67 -8.92
N HIS A 45 -7.61 -11.30 -8.26
CA HIS A 45 -6.44 -11.93 -8.91
C HIS A 45 -5.53 -10.96 -9.69
N LYS A 46 -5.72 -9.64 -9.57
CA LYS A 46 -4.87 -8.61 -10.16
C LYS A 46 -4.10 -7.87 -9.07
N MET A 47 -2.86 -7.50 -9.38
CA MET A 47 -2.04 -6.64 -8.52
C MET A 47 -2.03 -5.22 -9.10
N GLN A 48 -2.27 -4.24 -8.24
CA GLN A 48 -2.01 -2.82 -8.52
C GLN A 48 -0.87 -2.34 -7.64
N GLU A 49 0.03 -1.52 -8.19
CA GLU A 49 1.14 -0.96 -7.44
C GLU A 49 1.43 0.50 -7.82
N GLY A 50 2.08 1.21 -6.91
CA GLY A 50 2.51 2.59 -7.14
C GLY A 50 3.48 3.08 -6.08
N SER A 51 3.81 4.37 -6.17
CA SER A 51 4.69 5.06 -5.23
C SER A 51 4.03 6.32 -4.69
N ALA A 52 4.32 6.65 -3.44
CA ALA A 52 3.92 7.88 -2.77
C ALA A 52 5.12 8.50 -2.06
N ARG A 53 5.02 9.79 -1.69
CA ARG A 53 6.13 10.49 -1.03
C ARG A 53 6.22 10.13 0.46
N THR A 54 5.11 9.69 1.05
CA THR A 54 5.05 9.31 2.47
C THR A 54 4.30 7.98 2.64
N GLY A 55 4.55 7.31 3.77
CA GLY A 55 3.87 6.05 4.12
C GLY A 55 2.38 6.25 4.37
N THR A 56 2.00 7.42 4.89
CA THR A 56 0.61 7.83 5.06
C THR A 56 -0.11 7.93 3.70
N GLU A 57 0.46 8.65 2.73
CA GLU A 57 -0.12 8.75 1.38
C GLU A 57 -0.25 7.37 0.71
N ALA A 58 0.76 6.49 0.89
CA ALA A 58 0.73 5.12 0.38
C ALA A 58 -0.40 4.29 1.02
N ARG A 59 -0.65 4.50 2.32
CA ARG A 59 -1.67 3.77 3.09
C ARG A 59 -3.06 4.20 2.69
N GLU A 60 -3.31 5.50 2.67
CA GLU A 60 -4.58 6.09 2.24
C GLU A 60 -4.93 5.65 0.82
N THR A 61 -3.93 5.54 -0.05
CA THR A 61 -4.13 5.00 -1.41
C THR A 61 -4.60 3.55 -1.40
N CYS A 62 -3.98 2.68 -0.59
CA CYS A 62 -4.41 1.28 -0.45
C CYS A 62 -5.83 1.17 0.12
N GLU A 63 -6.11 1.88 1.21
CA GLU A 63 -7.43 1.88 1.86
C GLU A 63 -8.51 2.35 0.89
N ARG A 64 -8.26 3.43 0.13
CA ARG A 64 -9.19 3.91 -0.89
C ARG A 64 -9.48 2.86 -1.97
N LEU A 65 -8.44 2.23 -2.52
CA LEU A 65 -8.61 1.20 -3.56
C LEU A 65 -9.40 -0.01 -3.06
N LEU A 66 -9.18 -0.41 -1.80
CA LEU A 66 -9.94 -1.50 -1.18
C LEU A 66 -11.42 -1.14 -0.99
N VAL A 67 -11.71 0.08 -0.54
CA VAL A 67 -13.09 0.57 -0.40
C VAL A 67 -13.80 0.67 -1.74
N GLU A 68 -13.15 1.23 -2.76
CA GLU A 68 -13.68 1.32 -4.13
C GLU A 68 -14.01 -0.07 -4.67
N TYR A 69 -13.13 -1.05 -4.43
CA TYR A 69 -13.36 -2.43 -4.82
C TYR A 69 -14.56 -3.04 -4.08
N GLN A 70 -14.66 -2.88 -2.76
CA GLN A 70 -15.79 -3.38 -1.98
C GLN A 70 -17.13 -2.79 -2.44
N GLN A 71 -17.15 -1.48 -2.73
CA GLN A 71 -18.34 -0.80 -3.27
C GLN A 71 -18.71 -1.34 -4.65
N ALA A 72 -17.73 -1.55 -5.53
CA ALA A 72 -17.96 -2.12 -6.85
C ALA A 72 -18.53 -3.55 -6.79
N GLN A 73 -18.09 -4.37 -5.82
CA GLN A 73 -18.62 -5.72 -5.60
C GLN A 73 -20.08 -5.68 -5.09
N MET A 74 -20.41 -4.75 -4.19
CA MET A 74 -21.79 -4.59 -3.68
C MET A 74 -22.77 -4.09 -4.75
N ALA A 75 -22.32 -3.25 -5.68
CA ALA A 75 -23.16 -2.74 -6.77
C ALA A 75 -23.46 -3.80 -7.86
N GLN A 76 -22.74 -4.92 -7.86
CA GLN A 76 -22.91 -6.03 -8.81
C GLN A 76 -23.82 -7.16 -8.27
N GLN A 77 -24.28 -7.05 -7.02
CA GLN A 77 -25.21 -7.98 -6.36
C GLN A 77 -26.65 -7.47 -6.40
#